data_AF-A0A5P2CX89-F1
#
_entry.id   AF-A0A5P2CX89-F1
#
_cell.length_a   1.000
_cell.length_b   1.000
_cell.length_c   1.000
_cell.angle_alpha   90.00
_cell.angle_beta   90.00
_cell.angle_gamma   90.00
#
_symmetry.space_group_name_H-M   'P 1'
#
loop_
_entity.id
_entity.type
_entity.pdbx_description
1 polymer ?
#
loop_
_entity_poly.entity_id
_entity_poly.type
_entity_poly.pdbx_seq_one_letter_code
_entity_poly.pdbx_strand_id
1 'polypeptide(L)'
;MGSDSLATASGGYREIPCDGPGAVAEVLLREEFDTVKADRCDTAAAEADLLIHLTREDPQNHGRLLYAEVCLRNLADPHPGAPGAGGGPNIVKGDCLLERKTLGSGSTLEKTVFETPCTDSGSTLQPRYKVIAVVPLSIAKSEKQKECPADTEYRFARKREFTGDLYCAVGV
;
A
#
# COMPACT_ATOMS: atom_id res chain seq x y z
N MET A 1 17.90 -9.95 -11.25
CA MET A 1 16.68 -9.12 -11.30
C MET A 1 17.12 -7.80 -11.88
N GLY A 2 16.53 -7.39 -13.00
CA GLY A 2 16.94 -6.18 -13.71
C GLY A 2 16.60 -4.95 -12.88
N SER A 3 17.55 -4.03 -12.76
CA SER A 3 17.31 -2.72 -12.19
C SER A 3 16.54 -1.93 -13.25
N ASP A 4 15.24 -1.71 -13.02
CA ASP A 4 14.42 -0.81 -13.82
C ASP A 4 14.05 0.39 -12.95
N SER A 5 14.01 1.59 -13.53
CA SER A 5 13.60 2.82 -12.83
C SER A 5 12.44 3.50 -13.54
N LEU A 6 11.73 4.35 -12.83
CA LEU A 6 10.62 5.12 -13.40
C LEU A 6 10.87 6.63 -13.33
N ALA A 7 10.26 7.35 -14.28
CA ALA A 7 10.09 8.80 -14.29
C ALA A 7 8.60 9.17 -14.13
N THR A 8 8.31 10.30 -13.49
CA THR A 8 6.95 10.85 -13.42
C THR A 8 6.57 11.51 -14.75
N ALA A 9 5.38 11.20 -15.26
CA ALA A 9 4.75 11.84 -16.39
C ALA A 9 3.38 12.40 -16.00
N SER A 10 2.80 13.28 -16.83
CA SER A 10 1.43 13.74 -16.63
C SER A 10 0.46 12.54 -16.69
N GLY A 11 -0.06 12.13 -15.53
CA GLY A 11 -1.02 11.02 -15.43
C GLY A 11 -0.42 9.63 -15.17
N GLY A 12 0.86 9.51 -14.80
CA GLY A 12 1.41 8.22 -14.36
C GLY A 12 2.93 8.13 -14.35
N TYR A 13 3.44 6.89 -14.28
CA TYR A 13 4.87 6.59 -14.31
C TYR A 13 5.27 5.92 -15.62
N ARG A 14 6.50 6.18 -16.07
CA ARG A 14 7.09 5.56 -17.27
C ARG A 14 8.47 4.99 -16.94
N GLU A 15 8.74 3.80 -17.47
CA GLU A 15 10.03 3.11 -17.34
C GLU A 15 11.16 3.80 -18.11
N ILE A 16 12.30 3.91 -17.45
CA ILE A 16 13.54 4.52 -17.95
C ILE A 16 14.77 3.78 -17.38
N PRO A 17 15.97 3.93 -18.01
CA PRO A 17 17.21 3.38 -17.44
C PRO A 17 17.50 3.91 -16.03
N CYS A 18 18.07 3.07 -15.16
CA CYS A 18 18.36 3.43 -13.76
C CYS A 18 19.33 4.59 -13.58
N ASP A 19 20.31 4.73 -14.47
CA ASP A 19 21.25 5.86 -14.50
C ASP A 19 20.70 7.07 -15.28
N GLY A 20 19.44 7.00 -15.71
CA GLY A 20 18.77 8.06 -16.44
C GLY A 20 18.55 9.30 -15.55
N PRO A 21 18.77 10.51 -16.07
CA PRO A 21 18.66 11.76 -15.29
C PRO A 21 17.23 12.09 -14.82
N GLY A 22 16.23 11.31 -15.24
CA GLY A 22 14.83 11.43 -14.81
C GLY A 22 14.37 10.31 -13.88
N ALA A 23 15.27 9.46 -13.39
CA ALA A 23 14.93 8.36 -12.48
C ALA A 23 14.51 8.93 -11.12
N VAL A 24 13.25 8.71 -10.77
CA VAL A 24 12.63 9.20 -9.53
C VAL A 24 12.03 8.08 -8.69
N ALA A 25 12.15 6.82 -9.12
CA ALA A 25 11.75 5.64 -8.36
C ALA A 25 12.51 4.42 -8.86
N GLU A 26 12.77 3.48 -7.95
CA GLU A 26 13.37 2.18 -8.25
C GLU A 26 12.30 1.08 -8.22
N VAL A 27 12.31 0.21 -9.23
CA VAL A 27 11.50 -1.01 -9.24
C VAL A 27 12.21 -2.07 -8.41
N LEU A 28 11.65 -2.39 -7.24
CA LEU A 28 12.21 -3.41 -6.34
C LEU A 28 11.87 -4.82 -6.81
N LEU A 29 10.66 -4.99 -7.33
CA LEU A 29 10.14 -6.26 -7.81
C LEU A 29 9.14 -6.00 -8.93
N ARG A 30 9.24 -6.81 -9.99
CA ARG A 30 8.25 -6.93 -11.03
C ARG A 30 7.93 -8.41 -11.23
N GLU A 31 6.68 -8.76 -11.04
CA GLU A 31 6.19 -10.11 -11.30
C GLU A 31 5.14 -10.07 -12.41
N GLU A 32 5.27 -10.98 -13.38
CA GLU A 32 4.31 -11.13 -14.48
C GLU A 32 3.43 -12.36 -14.26
N PHE A 33 2.15 -12.20 -14.55
CA PHE A 33 1.14 -13.23 -14.36
C PHE A 33 0.27 -13.38 -15.61
N ASP A 34 -0.15 -14.62 -15.84
CA ASP A 34 -1.12 -14.99 -16.88
C ASP A 34 -2.58 -14.78 -16.44
N THR A 35 -2.79 -14.45 -15.17
CA THR A 35 -4.09 -14.23 -14.53
C THR A 35 -3.98 -13.08 -13.52
N VAL A 36 -5.09 -12.38 -13.26
CA VAL A 36 -5.14 -11.36 -12.20
C VAL A 36 -4.93 -12.07 -10.87
N LYS A 37 -3.72 -11.95 -10.30
CA LYS A 37 -3.45 -12.32 -8.91
C LYS A 37 -3.48 -11.04 -8.07
N ALA A 38 -4.11 -11.13 -6.91
CA ALA A 38 -4.05 -10.08 -5.91
C ALA A 38 -2.70 -10.15 -5.18
N ASP A 39 -2.11 -8.98 -5.01
CA ASP A 39 -1.22 -8.54 -3.93
C ASP A 39 0.01 -9.44 -3.68
N ARG A 40 1.00 -9.34 -4.58
CA ARG A 40 2.23 -10.16 -4.58
C ARG A 40 3.50 -9.43 -4.17
N CYS A 41 3.45 -8.15 -3.85
CA CYS A 41 4.51 -7.49 -3.13
C CYS A 41 4.66 -8.24 -1.78
N ASP A 42 5.64 -9.16 -1.70
CA ASP A 42 5.95 -9.99 -0.53
C ASP A 42 6.70 -9.17 0.53
N THR A 43 7.50 -9.77 1.42
CA THR A 43 8.50 -9.06 2.24
C THR A 43 9.22 -7.84 1.60
N ALA A 44 9.49 -7.81 0.29
CA ALA A 44 10.03 -6.63 -0.41
C ALA A 44 9.08 -5.41 -0.39
N ALA A 45 7.77 -5.64 -0.21
CA ALA A 45 6.72 -4.63 -0.08
C ALA A 45 6.75 -3.87 1.21
N ALA A 46 7.34 -4.41 2.29
CA ALA A 46 7.25 -3.78 3.60
C ALA A 46 7.78 -2.33 3.59
N GLU A 47 8.61 -2.02 2.60
CA GLU A 47 9.21 -0.70 2.41
C GLU A 47 8.92 -0.06 1.04
N ALA A 48 7.97 -0.62 0.27
CA ALA A 48 7.54 -0.02 -0.98
C ALA A 48 6.58 1.14 -0.71
N ASP A 49 6.79 2.28 -1.37
CA ASP A 49 5.94 3.45 -1.21
C ASP A 49 4.73 3.41 -2.17
N LEU A 50 4.80 2.67 -3.29
CA LEU A 50 3.69 2.53 -4.24
C LEU A 50 3.66 1.14 -4.89
N LEU A 51 2.45 0.61 -5.12
CA LEU A 51 2.19 -0.59 -5.90
C LEU A 51 1.41 -0.22 -7.17
N ILE A 52 1.90 -0.67 -8.33
CA ILE A 52 1.23 -0.46 -9.62
C ILE A 52 0.84 -1.80 -10.23
N HIS A 53 -0.44 -1.93 -10.58
CA HIS A 53 -0.91 -3.00 -11.46
C HIS A 53 -0.80 -2.53 -12.92
N LEU A 54 0.05 -3.21 -13.68
CA LEU A 54 0.19 -3.01 -15.11
C LEU A 54 -0.61 -4.08 -15.84
N THR A 55 -1.28 -3.67 -16.91
CA THR A 55 -1.94 -4.59 -17.84
C THR A 55 -1.40 -4.30 -19.24
N ARG A 56 -0.99 -5.34 -19.95
CA ARG A 56 -0.50 -5.25 -21.31
C ARG A 56 -1.14 -6.32 -22.17
N GLU A 57 -1.53 -5.98 -23.38
CA GLU A 57 -1.94 -6.95 -24.38
C GLU A 57 -0.71 -7.65 -24.98
N ASP A 58 -0.73 -8.99 -25.04
CA ASP A 58 0.27 -9.82 -25.70
C ASP A 58 -0.06 -9.95 -27.20
N PRO A 59 0.65 -9.22 -28.08
CA PRO A 59 0.40 -9.26 -29.51
C PRO A 59 0.77 -10.62 -30.14
N GLN A 60 1.57 -11.46 -29.47
CA GLN A 60 1.97 -12.77 -29.97
C GLN A 60 1.03 -13.90 -29.51
N ASN A 61 0.22 -13.67 -28.48
CA ASN A 61 -0.81 -14.61 -28.03
C ASN A 61 -2.23 -14.07 -28.20
N HIS A 62 -2.62 -13.73 -29.43
CA HIS A 62 -4.03 -13.44 -29.76
C HIS A 62 -4.67 -12.35 -28.89
N GLY A 63 -3.90 -11.36 -28.43
CA GLY A 63 -4.41 -10.28 -27.59
C GLY A 63 -4.68 -10.70 -26.14
N ARG A 64 -4.06 -11.78 -25.66
CA ARG A 64 -4.16 -12.18 -24.25
C ARG A 64 -3.59 -11.08 -23.35
N LEU A 65 -4.29 -10.75 -22.27
CA LEU A 65 -3.78 -9.79 -21.29
C LEU A 65 -2.72 -10.45 -20.41
N LEU A 66 -1.56 -9.79 -20.33
CA LEU A 66 -0.52 -10.02 -19.35
C LEU A 66 -0.70 -9.00 -18.23
N TYR A 67 -0.61 -9.49 -17.01
CA TYR A 67 -0.65 -8.65 -15.81
C TYR A 67 0.76 -8.57 -15.25
N ALA A 68 1.15 -7.40 -14.79
CA ALA A 68 2.34 -7.27 -13.97
C ALA A 68 2.04 -6.47 -12.71
N GLU A 69 2.69 -6.82 -11.62
CA GLU A 69 2.68 -6.03 -10.39
C GLU A 69 4.08 -5.46 -10.16
N VAL A 70 4.13 -4.18 -9.81
CA VAL A 70 5.39 -3.45 -9.59
C VAL A 70 5.38 -2.79 -8.22
N CYS A 71 6.36 -3.13 -7.39
CA CYS A 71 6.58 -2.49 -6.09
C CYS A 71 7.68 -1.43 -6.23
N LEU A 72 7.36 -0.18 -5.92
CA LEU A 72 8.23 0.96 -6.12
C LEU A 72 8.73 1.53 -4.81
N ARG A 73 9.96 2.04 -4.81
CA ARG A 73 10.53 2.79 -3.69
C ARG A 73 11.27 4.03 -4.15
N ASN A 74 11.46 4.96 -3.22
CA ASN A 74 12.24 6.19 -3.38
C ASN A 74 11.56 7.17 -4.34
N LEU A 75 10.23 7.26 -4.26
CA LEU A 75 9.43 8.15 -5.10
C LEU A 75 9.65 9.63 -4.73
N ALA A 76 9.79 10.50 -5.73
CA ALA A 76 9.82 11.93 -5.50
C ALA A 76 8.45 12.47 -5.09
N ASP A 77 8.43 13.35 -4.07
CA ASP A 77 7.21 14.02 -3.61
C ASP A 77 6.58 14.92 -4.70
N PRO A 78 5.23 15.07 -4.73
CA PRO A 78 4.24 14.25 -4.04
C PRO A 78 3.86 13.02 -4.88
N HIS A 79 3.72 11.85 -4.25
CA HIS A 79 3.24 10.64 -4.91
C HIS A 79 2.16 9.93 -4.07
N PRO A 80 1.24 9.16 -4.71
CA PRO A 80 0.35 8.27 -3.99
C PRO A 80 1.15 7.31 -3.10
N GLY A 81 0.68 7.08 -1.87
CA GLY A 81 1.34 6.25 -0.85
C GLY A 81 2.37 6.94 0.05
N ALA A 82 2.66 8.23 -0.16
CA ALA A 82 3.34 9.02 0.88
C ALA A 82 2.44 9.12 2.14
N PRO A 83 3.01 9.18 3.37
CA PRO A 83 2.21 9.25 4.59
C PRO A 83 1.13 10.34 4.54
N GLY A 84 -0.13 9.92 4.53
CA GLY A 84 -1.31 10.80 4.47
C GLY A 84 -1.74 11.25 3.06
N ALA A 85 -1.06 10.84 1.99
CA ALA A 85 -1.47 11.07 0.61
C ALA A 85 -2.47 10.01 0.10
N GLY A 86 -2.51 8.82 0.73
CA GLY A 86 -3.39 7.72 0.33
C GLY A 86 -2.88 6.94 -0.88
N GLY A 87 -3.30 5.68 -1.00
CA GLY A 87 -3.06 4.83 -2.17
C GLY A 87 -1.79 3.99 -2.10
N GLY A 88 -1.12 3.93 -0.94
CA GLY A 88 -0.01 3.01 -0.71
C GLY A 88 -0.48 1.56 -0.59
N PRO A 89 0.42 0.58 -0.84
CA PRO A 89 0.12 -0.83 -0.56
C PRO A 89 0.13 -1.14 0.95
N ASN A 90 0.79 -0.29 1.74
CA ASN A 90 0.91 -0.45 3.18
C ASN A 90 0.39 0.79 3.89
N ILE A 91 -0.26 0.54 5.01
CA ILE A 91 -0.59 1.59 5.97
C ILE A 91 0.66 1.81 6.84
N VAL A 92 1.07 3.05 7.00
CA VAL A 92 2.21 3.47 7.83
C VAL A 92 1.81 4.61 8.77
N LYS A 93 2.70 4.95 9.71
CA LYS A 93 2.49 6.09 10.60
C LYS A 93 2.32 7.38 9.77
N GLY A 94 1.25 8.11 10.03
CA GLY A 94 0.90 9.35 9.31
C GLY A 94 -0.28 9.19 8.36
N ASP A 95 -0.63 7.96 7.98
CA ASP A 95 -1.76 7.71 7.07
C ASP A 95 -3.11 7.95 7.71
N CYS A 96 -4.05 8.32 6.86
CA CYS A 96 -5.45 8.44 7.25
C CYS A 96 -6.26 7.24 6.78
N LEU A 97 -7.25 6.88 7.58
CA LEU A 97 -8.10 5.73 7.37
C LEU A 97 -9.55 6.17 7.30
N LEU A 98 -10.28 5.71 6.30
CA LEU A 98 -11.74 5.76 6.29
C LEU A 98 -12.31 4.46 6.87
N GLU A 99 -13.47 4.56 7.51
CA GLU A 99 -14.23 3.41 7.98
C GLU A 99 -15.37 3.12 7.00
N ARG A 100 -15.46 1.87 6.52
CA ARG A 100 -16.57 1.40 5.67
C ARG A 100 -17.09 0.08 6.20
N LYS A 101 -18.41 -0.14 6.09
CA LYS A 101 -19.00 -1.45 6.34
C LYS A 101 -18.85 -2.32 5.10
N THR A 102 -18.22 -3.47 5.23
CA THR A 102 -18.09 -4.47 4.16
C THR A 102 -18.78 -5.76 4.56
N LEU A 103 -19.25 -6.55 3.59
CA LEU A 103 -19.74 -7.88 3.88
C LEU A 103 -18.57 -8.75 4.37
N GLY A 104 -18.65 -9.20 5.62
CA GLY A 104 -17.77 -10.18 6.21
C GLY A 104 -18.21 -11.62 5.89
N SER A 105 -17.56 -12.59 6.52
CA SER A 105 -17.94 -14.00 6.36
C SER A 105 -19.34 -14.24 6.95
N GLY A 106 -20.26 -14.78 6.15
CA GLY A 106 -21.62 -15.11 6.62
C GLY A 106 -22.60 -13.94 6.68
N SER A 107 -22.65 -13.11 5.63
CA SER A 107 -23.66 -12.04 5.44
C SER A 107 -23.70 -10.95 6.51
N THR A 108 -22.70 -10.88 7.39
CA THR A 108 -22.61 -9.87 8.45
C THR A 108 -21.83 -8.67 7.93
N LEU A 109 -22.31 -7.45 8.16
CA LEU A 109 -21.54 -6.24 7.85
C LEU A 109 -20.48 -6.00 8.92
N GLU A 110 -19.22 -6.06 8.53
CA GLU A 110 -18.05 -5.80 9.38
C GLU A 110 -17.50 -4.41 9.11
N LYS A 111 -16.98 -3.76 10.16
CA LYS A 111 -16.24 -2.50 10.01
C LYS A 111 -14.86 -2.80 9.44
N THR A 112 -14.57 -2.23 8.29
CA THR A 112 -13.28 -2.36 7.61
C THR A 112 -12.69 -1.00 7.38
N VAL A 113 -11.39 -0.87 7.65
CA VAL A 113 -10.64 0.36 7.43
C VAL A 113 -9.81 0.28 6.16
N PHE A 114 -9.83 1.36 5.41
CA PHE A 114 -9.10 1.54 4.16
C PHE A 114 -8.25 2.79 4.26
N GLU A 115 -7.04 2.75 3.72
CA GLU A 115 -6.21 3.94 3.56
C GLU A 115 -6.91 4.96 2.66
N THR A 116 -6.74 6.23 2.98
CA THR A 116 -7.32 7.37 2.25
C THR A 116 -6.42 8.59 2.42
N PRO A 117 -6.45 9.56 1.49
CA PRO A 117 -5.80 10.84 1.73
C PRO A 117 -6.30 11.51 3.02
N CYS A 118 -5.41 12.16 3.76
CA CYS A 118 -5.73 12.91 4.97
C CYS A 118 -6.44 14.24 4.70
N THR A 119 -6.33 14.76 3.47
CA THR A 119 -7.05 15.96 3.06
C THR A 119 -8.48 15.60 2.66
N ASP A 120 -9.45 16.39 3.11
CA ASP A 120 -10.82 16.31 2.60
C ASP A 120 -10.84 16.65 1.11
N SER A 121 -10.91 15.62 0.27
CA SER A 121 -11.02 15.75 -1.19
C SER A 121 -12.42 16.16 -1.66
N GLY A 122 -13.27 16.64 -0.76
CA GLY A 122 -14.69 16.91 -1.03
C GLY A 122 -15.53 15.64 -1.29
N SER A 123 -14.97 14.45 -1.02
CA SER A 123 -15.69 13.18 -1.14
C SER A 123 -16.56 12.93 0.11
N THR A 124 -17.63 12.14 -0.04
CA THR A 124 -18.46 11.68 1.08
C THR A 124 -17.74 10.69 2.01
N LEU A 125 -16.54 10.24 1.63
CA LEU A 125 -15.71 9.30 2.37
C LEU A 125 -14.53 10.05 2.99
N GLN A 126 -14.79 10.73 4.10
CA GLN A 126 -13.79 11.49 4.85
C GLN A 126 -12.88 10.56 5.67
N PRO A 127 -11.61 10.94 5.87
CA PRO A 127 -10.75 10.26 6.83
C PRO A 127 -11.38 10.32 8.22
N ARG A 128 -11.32 9.21 8.95
CA ARG A 128 -11.85 9.09 10.33
C ARG A 128 -10.77 8.89 11.37
N TYR A 129 -9.65 8.30 10.98
CA TYR A 129 -8.54 8.05 11.88
C TYR A 129 -7.23 8.41 11.22
N LYS A 130 -6.23 8.79 12.02
CA LYS A 130 -4.83 8.94 11.61
C LYS A 130 -3.97 7.95 12.36
N VAL A 131 -3.14 7.20 11.64
CA VAL A 131 -2.25 6.19 12.20
C VAL A 131 -1.09 6.87 12.91
N ILE A 132 -0.93 6.57 14.20
CA ILE A 132 0.12 7.12 15.06
C ILE A 132 1.24 6.12 15.36
N ALA A 133 0.96 4.81 15.22
CA ALA A 133 1.96 3.76 15.33
C ALA A 133 1.54 2.48 14.58
N VAL A 134 2.54 1.72 14.14
CA VAL A 134 2.41 0.36 13.60
C VAL A 134 3.36 -0.54 14.38
N VAL A 135 2.82 -1.59 15.01
CA VAL A 135 3.57 -2.48 15.90
C VAL A 135 3.58 -3.89 15.30
N PRO A 136 4.75 -4.47 14.96
CA PRO A 136 4.82 -5.83 14.47
C PRO A 136 4.29 -6.85 15.48
N LEU A 137 3.36 -7.70 15.06
CA LEU A 137 2.76 -8.77 15.89
C LEU A 137 3.75 -9.91 16.18
N SER A 138 4.84 -10.05 15.42
CA SER A 138 5.95 -10.96 15.76
C SER A 138 6.64 -10.55 17.06
N ILE A 139 6.59 -9.26 17.41
CA ILE A 139 7.13 -8.66 18.64
C ILE A 139 6.09 -8.70 19.78
N ALA A 140 4.80 -8.85 19.49
CA ALA A 140 3.70 -8.87 20.47
C ALA A 140 3.67 -10.10 21.40
N LYS A 141 4.65 -11.02 21.31
CA LYS A 141 4.84 -12.13 22.27
C LYS A 141 5.80 -11.79 23.42
N SER A 142 6.48 -10.64 23.39
CA SER A 142 7.38 -10.18 24.45
C SER A 142 6.74 -9.00 25.19
N GLU A 143 6.31 -9.22 26.43
CA GLU A 143 5.54 -8.29 27.29
C GLU A 143 6.19 -6.89 27.50
N LYS A 144 7.44 -6.70 27.10
CA LYS A 144 8.17 -5.43 27.27
C LYS A 144 8.11 -4.49 26.06
N GLN A 145 7.78 -4.95 24.86
CA GLN A 145 7.64 -4.09 23.68
C GLN A 145 6.16 -3.84 23.45
N LYS A 146 5.65 -2.97 24.33
CA LYS A 146 4.24 -2.75 24.62
C LYS A 146 3.50 -2.14 23.44
N GLU A 147 2.31 -2.69 23.25
CA GLU A 147 1.03 -2.13 22.80
C GLU A 147 1.00 -0.67 22.32
N CYS A 148 -0.02 -0.38 21.51
CA CYS A 148 -0.35 0.95 21.04
C CYS A 148 -0.20 2.07 22.09
N PRO A 149 0.27 3.26 21.68
CA PRO A 149 0.35 4.45 22.55
C PRO A 149 -0.95 4.69 23.36
N ALA A 150 -0.82 5.29 24.55
CA ALA A 150 -1.94 5.44 25.49
C ALA A 150 -3.10 6.31 24.94
N ASP A 151 -2.78 7.24 24.05
CA ASP A 151 -3.71 8.10 23.32
C ASP A 151 -4.40 7.40 22.14
N THR A 152 -4.14 6.11 21.91
CA THR A 152 -4.77 5.35 20.83
C THR A 152 -6.27 5.18 21.05
N GLU A 153 -7.07 5.67 20.13
CA GLU A 153 -8.53 5.58 20.15
C GLU A 153 -9.05 4.38 19.33
N TYR A 154 -8.32 3.98 18.29
CA TYR A 154 -8.68 2.86 17.42
C TYR A 154 -7.51 1.90 17.18
N ARG A 155 -7.81 0.60 17.23
CA ARG A 155 -6.84 -0.48 17.05
C ARG A 155 -7.38 -1.50 16.07
N PHE A 156 -6.57 -1.92 15.11
CA PHE A 156 -6.88 -3.05 14.25
C PHE A 156 -5.61 -3.82 13.91
N ALA A 157 -5.75 -5.13 13.71
CA ALA A 157 -4.65 -5.99 13.29
C ALA A 157 -4.85 -6.39 11.83
N ARG A 158 -3.79 -6.33 11.02
CA ARG A 158 -3.74 -7.03 9.73
C ARG A 158 -2.77 -8.20 9.84
N LYS A 159 -3.29 -9.41 9.61
CA LYS A 159 -2.45 -10.62 9.49
C LYS A 159 -2.05 -10.77 8.03
N ARG A 160 -0.77 -11.00 7.79
CA ARG A 160 -0.21 -11.51 6.54
C ARG A 160 0.11 -13.00 6.74
N GLU A 161 0.42 -13.72 5.67
CA GLU A 161 0.52 -15.19 5.66
C GLU A 161 1.43 -15.76 6.77
N PHE A 162 2.49 -15.02 7.18
CA PHE A 162 3.43 -15.45 8.23
C PHE A 162 3.77 -14.37 9.28
N THR A 163 3.24 -13.17 9.14
CA THR A 163 3.50 -12.01 10.01
C THR A 163 2.21 -11.23 10.25
N GLY A 164 2.28 -10.13 11.00
CA GLY A 164 1.16 -9.20 11.05
C GLY A 164 1.53 -7.95 11.80
N ASP A 165 0.68 -6.94 11.70
CA ASP A 165 0.90 -5.63 12.27
C ASP A 165 -0.33 -5.21 13.07
N LEU A 166 -0.12 -4.65 14.26
CA LEU A 166 -1.12 -3.94 15.05
C LEU A 166 -1.00 -2.44 14.74
N TYR A 167 -2.07 -1.89 14.20
CA TYR A 167 -2.19 -0.48 13.87
C TYR A 167 -2.87 0.28 15.00
N CYS A 168 -2.31 1.43 15.32
CA CYS A 168 -2.76 2.30 16.39
C CYS A 168 -3.09 3.66 15.79
N ALA A 169 -4.33 4.10 15.95
CA ALA A 169 -4.82 5.33 15.34
C ALA A 169 -5.62 6.20 16.32
N VAL A 170 -5.66 7.49 16.03
CA VAL A 170 -6.46 8.51 16.74
C VAL A 170 -7.50 9.08 15.79
N GLY A 171 -8.62 9.60 16.31
CA GLY A 171 -9.58 10.34 15.49
C GLY A 171 -8.94 11.55 14.80
N VAL A 172 -9.41 11.86 13.59
CA VAL A 172 -9.11 13.12 12.89
C VAL A 172 -10.27 14.10 12.97
#